data_AF-A0A7V4IWM6-F1
#
_entry.id   AF-A0A7V4IWM6-F1
#
_cell.length_a   1.000
_cell.length_b   1.000
_cell.length_c   1.000
_cell.angle_alpha   90.00
_cell.angle_beta   90.00
_cell.angle_gamma   90.00
#
_symmetry.space_group_name_H-M   'P 1'
#
loop_
_entity.id
_entity.type
_entity.pdbx_description
1 polymer ?
#
loop_
_entity_poly.entity_id
_entity_poly.type
_entity_poly.pdbx_seq_one_letter_code
_entity_poly.pdbx_strand_id
1 'polypeptide(L)'
;MRKNPARWLAAVATVLLGTAIARAADWPTWGRTMERNMVSPETGIIDDFVPGRFKGNTEEIDTATTRNVKWVAKLGSQTYGNVTVANGRVLIGTNNESPRDPKNVGDRGILLCLDEKTGKFLWQLAVPKLGTGKVSDWEYLGLC
;
A
#
# COMPACT_ATOMS: atom_id res chain seq x y z
N MET A 1 28.99 60.16 -24.07
CA MET A 1 27.63 59.63 -23.87
C MET A 1 27.26 58.71 -25.05
N ARG A 2 27.39 57.38 -24.89
CA ARG A 2 26.53 56.34 -25.50
C ARG A 2 27.10 54.96 -25.18
N LYS A 3 26.34 54.22 -24.35
CA LYS A 3 26.56 52.81 -24.02
C LYS A 3 26.09 51.95 -25.19
N ASN A 4 26.78 50.86 -25.49
CA ASN A 4 26.19 49.70 -26.18
C ASN A 4 26.77 48.41 -25.58
N PRO A 5 26.06 47.77 -24.64
CA PRO A 5 26.41 46.45 -24.12
C PRO A 5 25.61 45.39 -24.88
N ALA A 6 26.28 44.59 -25.70
CA ALA A 6 25.72 43.38 -26.31
C ALA A 6 26.92 42.51 -26.68
N ARG A 7 27.06 41.23 -26.34
CA ARG A 7 26.08 40.17 -26.11
C ARG A 7 26.76 39.09 -25.27
N TRP A 8 26.26 38.81 -24.07
CA TRP A 8 26.46 37.51 -23.43
C TRP A 8 25.13 36.77 -23.57
N LEU A 9 24.98 36.01 -24.65
CA LEU A 9 23.90 35.03 -24.77
C LEU A 9 24.42 33.73 -24.16
N ALA A 10 24.25 33.59 -22.86
CA ALA A 10 24.36 32.29 -22.20
C ALA A 10 23.15 31.45 -22.65
N ALA A 11 23.38 30.48 -23.54
CA ALA A 11 22.39 29.49 -23.89
C ALA A 11 22.20 28.53 -22.68
N VAL A 12 21.14 28.74 -21.91
CA VAL A 12 20.70 27.78 -20.90
C VAL A 12 19.99 26.66 -21.64
N ALA A 13 20.70 25.56 -21.89
CA ALA A 13 20.10 24.34 -22.40
C ALA A 13 19.33 23.66 -21.26
N THR A 14 18.01 23.80 -21.26
CA THR A 14 17.12 23.05 -20.37
C THR A 14 17.08 21.59 -20.82
N VAL A 15 17.87 20.73 -20.18
CA VAL A 15 17.74 19.27 -20.33
C VAL A 15 16.45 18.86 -19.63
N LEU A 16 15.38 18.68 -20.41
CA LEU A 16 14.18 17.97 -19.96
C LEU A 16 14.55 16.50 -19.82
N LEU A 17 15.01 16.10 -18.63
CA LEU A 17 15.02 14.68 -18.27
C LEU A 17 13.56 14.21 -18.28
N GLY A 18 13.18 13.51 -19.35
CA GLY A 18 11.92 12.77 -19.40
C GLY A 18 11.97 11.66 -18.36
N THR A 19 11.49 11.95 -17.16
CA THR A 19 11.15 10.90 -16.20
C THR A 19 10.03 10.10 -16.83
N ALA A 20 10.31 8.85 -17.21
CA ALA A 20 9.26 7.92 -17.59
C ALA A 20 8.33 7.78 -16.38
N ILE A 21 7.16 8.41 -16.44
CA ILE A 21 6.12 8.22 -15.43
C ILE A 21 5.58 6.81 -15.67
N ALA A 22 6.12 5.84 -14.92
CA ALA A 22 5.51 4.52 -14.83
C ALA A 22 4.07 4.72 -14.32
N ARG A 23 3.09 4.49 -15.20
CA ARG A 23 1.68 4.45 -14.83
C ARG A 23 1.33 3.01 -14.50
N ALA A 24 1.29 2.70 -13.20
CA ALA A 24 0.69 1.46 -12.73
C ALA A 24 -0.83 1.54 -12.93
N ALA A 25 -1.45 0.46 -13.41
CA ALA A 25 -2.89 0.39 -13.50
C ALA A 25 -3.51 -0.06 -12.18
N ASP A 26 -4.78 0.30 -11.98
CA ASP A 26 -5.57 -0.18 -10.85
C ASP A 26 -5.78 -1.71 -10.92
N TRP A 27 -5.93 -2.31 -9.75
CA TRP A 27 -6.39 -3.68 -9.50
C TRP A 27 -7.66 -3.67 -8.63
N PRO A 28 -8.81 -3.24 -9.19
CA PRO A 28 -10.03 -2.96 -8.42
C PRO A 28 -10.82 -4.20 -8.00
N THR A 29 -10.51 -5.38 -8.55
CA THR A 29 -11.27 -6.61 -8.27
C THR A 29 -10.40 -7.86 -8.39
N TRP A 30 -10.86 -8.99 -7.85
CA TRP A 30 -10.18 -10.27 -8.02
C TRP A 30 -10.09 -10.65 -9.51
N GLY A 31 -8.88 -10.87 -10.02
CA GLY A 31 -8.63 -11.05 -11.44
C GLY A 31 -8.53 -9.75 -12.24
N ARG A 32 -8.30 -8.61 -11.57
CA ARG A 32 -8.00 -7.26 -12.09
C ARG A 32 -9.13 -6.60 -12.87
N THR A 33 -9.65 -7.28 -13.88
CA THR A 33 -10.64 -6.80 -14.85
C THR A 33 -11.83 -7.77 -14.89
N MET A 34 -12.81 -7.49 -15.77
CA MET A 34 -14.01 -8.32 -15.90
C MET A 34 -13.71 -9.71 -16.47
N GLU A 35 -12.55 -9.88 -17.12
CA GLU A 35 -12.05 -11.15 -17.63
C GLU A 35 -11.61 -12.11 -16.52
N ARG A 36 -11.46 -11.62 -15.27
CA ARG A 36 -11.07 -12.42 -14.09
C ARG A 36 -9.78 -13.21 -14.28
N ASN A 37 -8.83 -12.64 -15.02
CA ASN A 37 -7.55 -13.26 -15.29
C ASN A 37 -6.47 -12.53 -14.49
N MET A 38 -5.76 -13.23 -13.60
CA MET A 38 -4.79 -12.67 -12.65
C MET A 38 -3.47 -12.23 -13.33
N VAL A 39 -3.56 -11.43 -14.40
CA VAL A 39 -2.43 -11.03 -15.24
C VAL A 39 -2.25 -9.51 -15.22
N SER A 40 -1.00 -9.13 -15.00
CA SER A 40 -0.49 -7.76 -15.05
C SER A 40 0.29 -7.57 -16.37
N PRO A 41 -0.06 -6.60 -17.22
CA PRO A 41 0.68 -6.23 -18.44
C PRO A 41 1.89 -5.34 -18.13
N GLU A 42 2.07 -4.92 -16.88
CA GLU A 42 3.21 -4.14 -16.43
C GLU A 42 4.51 -4.92 -16.69
N THR A 43 5.44 -4.28 -17.39
CA THR A 43 6.76 -4.84 -17.72
C THR A 43 7.86 -4.13 -16.94
N GLY A 44 9.04 -4.75 -16.83
CA GLY A 44 10.16 -4.15 -16.11
C GLY A 44 9.91 -4.05 -14.60
N ILE A 45 9.06 -4.94 -14.08
CA ILE A 45 8.83 -5.06 -12.64
C ILE A 45 10.10 -5.57 -11.97
N ILE A 46 10.36 -5.07 -10.77
CA ILE A 46 11.39 -5.61 -9.90
C ILE A 46 10.93 -7.01 -9.48
N ASP A 47 11.78 -8.02 -9.68
CA ASP A 47 11.51 -9.43 -9.39
C ASP A 47 12.16 -9.91 -8.08
N ASP A 48 12.96 -9.06 -7.41
CA ASP A 48 13.53 -9.33 -6.09
C ASP A 48 13.23 -8.22 -5.06
N PHE A 49 13.00 -8.64 -3.82
CA PHE A 49 12.94 -7.71 -2.70
C PHE A 49 13.47 -8.34 -1.42
N VAL A 50 13.87 -7.50 -0.47
CA VAL A 50 14.20 -7.92 0.90
C VAL A 50 13.17 -7.28 1.83
N PRO A 51 12.33 -8.07 2.53
CA PRO A 51 11.26 -7.55 3.38
C PRO A 51 11.75 -6.79 4.61
N GLY A 52 13.06 -6.88 4.93
CA GLY A 52 13.67 -6.33 6.13
C GLY A 52 13.60 -7.29 7.32
N ARG A 53 14.20 -6.86 8.43
CA ARG A 53 14.23 -7.57 9.72
C ARG A 53 13.38 -6.83 10.73
N PHE A 54 12.89 -7.54 11.73
CA PHE A 54 12.25 -6.91 12.88
C PHE A 54 13.24 -6.06 13.67
N LYS A 55 12.76 -4.95 14.24
CA LYS A 55 13.51 -4.15 15.21
C LYS A 55 13.56 -4.90 16.55
N GLY A 56 14.60 -5.68 16.77
CA GLY A 56 14.76 -6.47 17.99
C GLY A 56 13.60 -7.44 18.20
N ASN A 57 12.94 -7.37 19.37
CA ASN A 57 11.81 -8.22 19.74
C ASN A 57 10.43 -7.58 19.45
N THR A 58 10.38 -6.55 18.60
CA THR A 58 9.12 -5.90 18.21
C THR A 58 8.54 -6.50 16.93
N GLU A 59 7.29 -6.16 16.63
CA GLU A 59 6.64 -6.52 15.36
C GLU A 59 6.81 -5.43 14.28
N GLU A 60 7.71 -4.45 14.50
CA GLU A 60 8.03 -3.42 13.53
C GLU A 60 9.19 -3.84 12.63
N ILE A 61 9.06 -3.58 11.33
CA ILE A 61 10.15 -3.79 10.38
C ILE A 61 11.13 -2.62 10.42
N ASP A 62 12.42 -2.94 10.47
CA ASP A 62 13.49 -1.99 10.22
C ASP A 62 13.62 -1.72 8.71
N THR A 63 13.06 -0.60 8.27
CA THR A 63 13.08 -0.19 6.86
C THR A 63 14.50 -0.01 6.32
N ALA A 64 15.50 0.26 7.16
CA ALA A 64 16.90 0.37 6.74
C ALA A 64 17.48 -0.97 6.27
N THR A 65 16.85 -2.09 6.64
CA THR A 65 17.26 -3.44 6.23
C THR A 65 16.48 -3.97 5.02
N THR A 66 15.57 -3.17 4.47
CA THR A 66 14.78 -3.54 3.30
C THR A 66 15.54 -3.25 2.01
N ARG A 67 15.15 -3.93 0.93
CA ARG A 67 15.59 -3.62 -0.44
C ARG A 67 14.40 -3.72 -1.36
N ASN A 68 14.23 -2.73 -2.24
CA ASN A 68 13.12 -2.64 -3.18
C ASN A 68 11.72 -2.63 -2.51
N VAL A 69 11.64 -2.17 -1.25
CA VAL A 69 10.37 -1.99 -0.51
C VAL A 69 10.10 -0.49 -0.35
N LYS A 70 8.91 -0.05 -0.75
CA LYS A 70 8.55 1.38 -0.69
C LYS A 70 8.02 1.81 0.69
N TRP A 71 7.20 0.96 1.31
CA TRP A 71 6.64 1.17 2.64
C TRP A 71 6.18 -0.18 3.22
N VAL A 72 5.98 -0.19 4.53
CA VAL A 72 5.46 -1.34 5.28
C VAL A 72 4.32 -0.86 6.16
N ALA A 73 3.23 -1.63 6.22
CA ALA A 73 2.11 -1.37 7.12
C ALA A 73 1.85 -2.59 7.99
N LYS A 74 1.72 -2.39 9.32
CA LYS A 74 1.31 -3.44 10.24
C LYS A 74 -0.16 -3.77 9.97
N LEU A 75 -0.47 -5.06 9.84
CA LEU A 75 -1.83 -5.61 9.73
C LEU A 75 -2.24 -6.26 11.06
N GLY A 76 -3.42 -6.90 11.09
CA GLY A 76 -3.78 -7.82 12.16
C GLY A 76 -2.96 -9.13 12.10
N SER A 77 -3.27 -10.06 12.98
CA SER A 77 -2.58 -11.36 13.07
C SER A 77 -3.02 -12.35 11.99
N GLN A 78 -4.19 -12.16 11.37
CA GLN A 78 -4.71 -13.01 10.30
C GLN A 78 -5.24 -12.17 9.15
N THR A 79 -4.79 -12.50 7.93
CA THR A 79 -5.10 -11.79 6.69
C THR A 79 -5.10 -12.82 5.56
N TYR A 80 -6.28 -13.18 5.05
CA TYR A 80 -6.44 -14.13 3.95
C TYR A 80 -7.05 -13.50 2.69
N GLY A 81 -7.60 -12.29 2.82
CA GLY A 81 -8.18 -11.56 1.71
C GLY A 81 -7.14 -11.06 0.72
N ASN A 82 -7.54 -10.99 -0.55
CA ASN A 82 -6.72 -10.37 -1.60
C ASN A 82 -6.74 -8.84 -1.45
N VAL A 83 -5.66 -8.20 -1.89
CA VAL A 83 -5.56 -6.74 -1.89
C VAL A 83 -6.29 -6.17 -3.10
N THR A 84 -7.03 -5.08 -2.88
CA THR A 84 -7.58 -4.24 -3.93
C THR A 84 -6.81 -2.92 -3.96
N VAL A 85 -6.27 -2.53 -5.11
CA VAL A 85 -5.53 -1.26 -5.27
C VAL A 85 -6.21 -0.45 -6.34
N ALA A 86 -6.80 0.70 -5.99
CA ALA A 86 -7.45 1.55 -6.97
C ALA A 86 -7.57 2.99 -6.48
N ASN A 87 -7.55 3.96 -7.40
CA ASN A 87 -7.74 5.38 -7.11
C ASN A 87 -6.86 5.89 -5.94
N GLY A 88 -5.58 5.50 -5.89
CA GLY A 88 -4.65 5.94 -4.85
C GLY A 88 -4.84 5.27 -3.49
N ARG A 89 -5.61 4.17 -3.41
CA ARG A 89 -5.94 3.47 -2.17
C ARG A 89 -5.61 1.99 -2.25
N VAL A 90 -5.13 1.44 -1.15
CA VAL A 90 -4.93 0.01 -0.94
C VAL A 90 -5.96 -0.44 0.10
N LEU A 91 -6.84 -1.35 -0.29
CA LEU A 91 -7.83 -1.98 0.58
C LEU A 91 -7.44 -3.42 0.85
N ILE A 92 -7.45 -3.82 2.13
CA ILE A 92 -7.10 -5.17 2.55
C ILE A 92 -7.95 -5.61 3.75
N GLY A 93 -8.47 -6.84 3.67
CA GLY A 93 -9.17 -7.50 4.77
C GLY A 93 -8.19 -8.14 5.75
N THR A 94 -8.36 -7.88 7.04
CA THR A 94 -7.53 -8.40 8.14
C THR A 94 -8.36 -8.51 9.42
N ASN A 95 -7.76 -8.90 10.54
CA ASN A 95 -8.40 -8.88 11.86
C ASN A 95 -7.93 -7.68 12.71
N ASN A 96 -8.48 -7.55 13.91
CA ASN A 96 -8.22 -6.42 14.79
C ASN A 96 -7.13 -6.65 15.85
N GLU A 97 -6.27 -7.66 15.69
CA GLU A 97 -5.15 -7.95 16.62
C GLU A 97 -4.02 -6.90 16.57
N SER A 98 -4.24 -5.79 15.87
CA SER A 98 -3.50 -4.55 16.02
C SER A 98 -4.50 -3.40 16.00
N PRO A 99 -5.17 -3.11 17.13
CA PRO A 99 -6.25 -2.13 17.20
C PRO A 99 -5.76 -0.73 16.81
N ARG A 100 -6.51 -0.04 15.94
CA ARG A 100 -6.20 1.34 15.50
C ARG A 100 -7.20 2.37 16.01
N ASP A 101 -8.33 1.92 16.53
CA ASP A 101 -9.36 2.76 17.13
C ASP A 101 -9.69 2.25 18.54
N PRO A 102 -9.44 3.05 19.60
CA PRO A 102 -9.70 2.64 20.98
C PRO A 102 -11.18 2.39 21.26
N LYS A 103 -12.11 2.88 20.42
CA LYS A 103 -13.55 2.59 20.53
C LYS A 103 -13.92 1.23 19.96
N ASN A 104 -13.08 0.66 19.11
CA ASN A 104 -13.30 -0.60 18.40
C ASN A 104 -12.19 -1.60 18.76
N VAL A 105 -12.19 -2.04 20.01
CA VAL A 105 -11.30 -3.09 20.52
C VAL A 105 -11.95 -4.47 20.44
N GLY A 106 -11.16 -5.51 20.67
CA GLY A 106 -11.58 -6.92 20.66
C GLY A 106 -11.63 -7.53 19.27
N ASP A 107 -12.08 -8.80 19.22
CA ASP A 107 -12.14 -9.60 18.00
C ASP A 107 -13.16 -9.04 17.00
N ARG A 108 -12.66 -8.70 15.81
CA ARG A 108 -13.40 -8.02 14.73
C ARG A 108 -12.76 -8.32 13.38
N GLY A 109 -13.59 -8.41 12.36
CA GLY A 109 -13.15 -8.30 10.98
C GLY A 109 -12.84 -6.85 10.63
N ILE A 110 -11.70 -6.58 10.01
CA ILE A 110 -11.25 -5.23 9.64
C ILE A 110 -11.07 -5.14 8.13
N LEU A 111 -11.69 -4.14 7.50
CA LEU A 111 -11.30 -3.70 6.17
C LEU A 111 -10.46 -2.45 6.36
N LEU A 112 -9.18 -2.56 6.05
CA LEU A 112 -8.19 -1.51 6.21
C LEU A 112 -8.03 -0.75 4.89
N CYS A 113 -8.03 0.58 4.95
CA CYS A 113 -7.67 1.43 3.81
C CYS A 113 -6.38 2.20 4.09
N LEU A 114 -5.41 2.05 3.19
CA LEU A 114 -4.13 2.73 3.21
C LEU A 114 -3.98 3.63 1.98
N ASP A 115 -3.21 4.70 2.12
CA ASP A 115 -2.74 5.50 0.99
C ASP A 115 -1.73 4.67 0.17
N GLU A 116 -1.95 4.55 -1.14
CA GLU A 116 -1.14 3.70 -2.03
C GLU A 116 0.33 4.16 -2.10
N LYS A 117 0.57 5.47 -2.04
CA LYS A 117 1.92 6.02 -2.21
C LYS A 117 2.77 5.90 -0.96
N THR A 118 2.15 6.03 0.20
CA THR A 118 2.85 6.16 1.49
C THR A 118 2.63 4.99 2.44
N GLY A 119 1.61 4.15 2.20
CA GLY A 119 1.19 3.10 3.13
C GLY A 119 0.50 3.64 4.39
N LYS A 120 0.25 4.96 4.46
CA LYS A 120 -0.34 5.60 5.64
C LYS A 120 -1.78 5.11 5.83
N PHE A 121 -2.11 4.76 7.07
CA PHE A 121 -3.49 4.50 7.47
C PHE A 121 -4.41 5.69 7.16
N LEU A 122 -5.51 5.43 6.44
CA LEU A 122 -6.53 6.43 6.12
C LEU A 122 -7.79 6.22 6.96
N TRP A 123 -8.36 5.02 6.90
CA TRP A 123 -9.55 4.64 7.65
C TRP A 123 -9.64 3.12 7.76
N GLN A 124 -10.53 2.65 8.64
CA GLN A 124 -10.93 1.23 8.71
C GLN A 124 -12.44 1.11 8.86
N LEU A 125 -12.99 0.03 8.32
CA LEU A 125 -14.29 -0.50 8.73
C LEU A 125 -14.04 -1.63 9.71
N ALA A 126 -14.67 -1.56 10.89
CA ALA A 126 -14.59 -2.60 11.90
C ALA A 126 -15.94 -3.31 12.03
N VAL A 127 -15.97 -4.61 11.77
CA VAL A 127 -17.17 -5.45 11.79
C VAL A 127 -17.13 -6.35 13.02
N PRO A 128 -18.11 -6.26 13.93
CA PRO A 128 -18.17 -7.14 15.09
C PRO A 128 -18.44 -8.58 14.66
N LYS A 129 -17.92 -9.52 15.46
CA LYS A 129 -18.21 -10.95 15.30
C LYS A 129 -19.69 -11.25 15.52
N LEU A 130 -20.19 -12.29 14.86
CA LEU A 130 -21.56 -12.77 15.04
C LEU A 130 -21.73 -13.48 16.38
N GLY A 131 -22.87 -13.26 17.04
CA GLY A 131 -23.15 -13.83 18.37
C GLY A 131 -23.31 -15.36 18.41
N THR A 132 -23.43 -16.01 17.25
CA THR A 132 -23.48 -17.46 17.09
C THR A 132 -22.10 -18.14 17.19
N GLY A 133 -21.04 -17.34 17.39
CA GLY A 133 -19.67 -17.83 17.57
C GLY A 133 -19.15 -18.62 16.38
N LYS A 134 -18.36 -19.66 16.66
CA LYS A 134 -17.57 -20.43 15.69
C LYS A 134 -18.37 -21.05 14.54
N VAL A 135 -19.68 -21.23 14.69
CA VAL A 135 -20.54 -21.78 13.64
C VAL A 135 -20.69 -20.82 12.47
N SER A 136 -20.69 -19.51 12.73
CA SER A 136 -20.87 -18.48 11.70
C SER A 136 -19.64 -17.62 11.50
N ASP A 137 -18.79 -17.47 12.52
CA ASP A 137 -17.62 -16.61 12.47
C ASP A 137 -16.53 -17.17 13.39
N TRP A 138 -15.41 -17.60 12.80
CA TRP A 138 -14.29 -18.16 13.57
C TRP A 138 -13.53 -17.05 14.29
N GLU A 139 -13.07 -17.37 15.50
CA GLU A 139 -12.30 -16.45 16.33
C GLU A 139 -11.07 -15.94 15.58
N TYR A 140 -10.82 -14.64 15.67
CA TYR A 140 -9.68 -13.95 15.07
C TYR A 140 -9.60 -14.00 13.54
N LEU A 141 -10.55 -14.61 12.82
CA LEU A 141 -10.56 -14.52 11.36
C LEU A 141 -10.83 -13.07 10.92
N GLY A 142 -10.04 -12.60 9.96
CA GLY A 142 -10.22 -11.31 9.34
C GLY A 142 -11.34 -11.28 8.30
N LEU A 143 -11.59 -10.10 7.73
CA LEU A 143 -12.35 -10.01 6.49
C LEU A 143 -11.52 -10.57 5.33
N CYS A 144 -12.18 -11.28 4.40
CA CYS A 144 -11.57 -11.90 3.22
C CYS A 144 -12.05 -11.24 1.93
#